data_AF-A0A2V9BC76-F1
#
_entry.id   AF-A0A2V9BC76-F1
#
_cell.length_a   1.000
_cell.length_b   1.000
_cell.length_c   1.000
_cell.angle_alpha   90.00
_cell.angle_beta   90.00
_cell.angle_gamma   90.00
#
_symmetry.space_group_name_H-M   'P 1'
#
loop_
_entity.id
_entity.type
_entity.pdbx_description
1 polymer ?
#
loop_
_entity_poly.entity_id
_entity_poly.type
_entity_poly.pdbx_seq_one_letter_code
_entity_poly.pdbx_strand_id
1 'polypeptide(L)'
;MWLMPANGGDAFPISYGTHDDTNPRWSPEGTKIAFISNFTGSTAIETIEIPGGAVSQLTQSEAKYFRFKAPIGRIRVVVEDESGKSTSARVSLVDGAGRFCYQESSVHADDGFDRNEQPFERHYVYVHNGSDFIAPQGDVTLEVSHGLEYFAERKIIHVEARKSQVVTVRLKRTGAPWPKTERWASGDLHVHMNYGGTYWMDSKSLTIPAAAEHVEVVNNLVVNKEQRFPDIAYSATGNIRKRIC
;
A
#
# COMPACT_ATOMS: atom_id res chain seq x y z
N MET A 1 0.14 -20.34 -3.18
CA MET A 1 0.59 -20.87 -4.50
C MET A 1 0.13 -22.32 -4.66
N TRP A 2 -0.04 -22.79 -5.89
CA TRP A 2 -0.47 -24.16 -6.19
C TRP A 2 0.51 -24.83 -7.15
N LEU A 3 0.67 -26.14 -7.00
CA LEU A 3 1.47 -26.99 -7.88
C LEU A 3 0.56 -28.01 -8.57
N MET A 4 0.74 -28.21 -9.87
CA MET A 4 0.02 -29.21 -10.65
C MET A 4 0.97 -29.93 -11.63
N PRO A 5 0.69 -31.20 -11.97
CA PRO A 5 1.44 -31.91 -13.01
C PRO A 5 1.25 -31.27 -14.39
N ALA A 6 2.34 -31.20 -15.18
CA ALA A 6 2.31 -30.59 -16.52
C ALA A 6 1.44 -31.36 -17.53
N ASN A 7 1.27 -32.66 -17.32
CA ASN A 7 0.40 -33.54 -18.12
C ASN A 7 -1.07 -33.54 -17.64
N GLY A 8 -1.43 -32.67 -16.70
CA GLY A 8 -2.76 -32.61 -16.09
C GLY A 8 -2.88 -33.52 -14.85
N GLY A 9 -3.93 -33.27 -14.07
CA GLY A 9 -4.17 -33.91 -12.77
C GLY A 9 -4.55 -32.89 -11.71
N ASP A 10 -4.62 -33.34 -10.45
CA ASP A 10 -5.03 -32.51 -9.33
C ASP A 10 -3.94 -31.48 -8.98
N ALA A 11 -4.38 -30.24 -8.74
CA ALA A 11 -3.54 -29.21 -8.17
C ALA A 11 -3.54 -29.35 -6.63
N PHE A 12 -2.40 -29.12 -6.00
CA PHE A 12 -2.28 -29.07 -4.55
C PHE A 12 -1.63 -27.76 -4.07
N PRO A 13 -2.05 -27.24 -2.90
CA PRO A 13 -1.50 -26.01 -2.38
C PRO A 13 -0.08 -26.27 -1.86
N ILE A 14 0.86 -25.38 -2.19
CA ILE A 14 2.23 -25.40 -1.66
C ILE A 14 2.52 -24.22 -0.75
N SER A 15 1.59 -23.26 -0.65
CA SER A 15 1.63 -22.19 0.33
C SER A 15 0.22 -21.70 0.66
N TYR A 16 0.04 -21.22 1.89
CA TYR A 16 -1.24 -20.78 2.46
C TYR A 16 -1.03 -19.76 3.58
N GLY A 17 -1.99 -18.86 3.77
CA GLY A 17 -2.00 -17.96 4.95
C GLY A 17 -2.54 -16.56 4.66
N THR A 18 -2.43 -15.67 5.63
CA THR A 18 -2.89 -14.27 5.50
C THR A 18 -1.90 -13.37 4.73
N HIS A 19 -0.97 -13.97 4.00
CA HIS A 19 0.06 -13.31 3.19
C HIS A 19 -0.11 -13.69 1.72
N ASP A 20 0.57 -12.97 0.84
CA ASP A 20 0.62 -13.24 -0.59
C ASP A 20 2.00 -13.77 -0.97
N ASP A 21 1.98 -14.84 -1.76
CA ASP A 21 3.17 -15.39 -2.42
C ASP A 21 2.98 -15.25 -3.94
N THR A 22 3.87 -14.50 -4.55
CA THR A 22 3.74 -14.07 -5.95
C THR A 22 5.00 -14.37 -6.75
N ASN A 23 4.86 -14.29 -8.08
CA ASN A 23 5.98 -14.40 -9.01
C ASN A 23 6.83 -15.68 -8.85
N PRO A 24 6.23 -16.89 -8.73
CA PRO A 24 7.00 -18.11 -8.53
C PRO A 24 7.89 -18.43 -9.74
N ARG A 25 9.10 -18.91 -9.46
CA ARG A 25 10.08 -19.39 -10.44
C ARG A 25 10.73 -20.67 -9.95
N TRP A 26 10.70 -21.71 -10.78
CA TRP A 26 11.43 -22.94 -10.54
C TRP A 26 12.93 -22.72 -10.60
N SER A 27 13.67 -23.40 -9.72
CA SER A 27 15.10 -23.59 -9.92
C SER A 27 15.36 -24.48 -11.14
N PRO A 28 16.49 -24.31 -11.85
CA PRO A 28 16.81 -25.09 -13.05
C PRO A 28 16.76 -26.62 -12.84
N GLU A 29 17.14 -27.07 -11.65
CA GLU A 29 17.12 -28.48 -11.24
C GLU A 29 15.73 -28.98 -10.80
N GLY A 30 14.72 -28.11 -10.70
CA GLY A 30 13.34 -28.49 -10.39
C GLY A 30 13.08 -28.89 -8.93
N THR A 31 13.99 -28.58 -8.01
CA THR A 31 13.88 -28.95 -6.59
C THR A 31 13.42 -27.79 -5.70
N LYS A 32 13.43 -26.55 -6.20
CA LYS A 32 13.03 -25.35 -5.44
C LYS A 32 12.14 -24.44 -6.28
N ILE A 33 11.31 -23.67 -5.60
CA ILE A 33 10.59 -22.53 -6.18
C ILE A 33 10.98 -21.29 -5.39
N ALA A 34 11.51 -20.28 -6.08
CA ALA A 34 11.69 -18.94 -5.52
C ALA A 34 10.42 -18.10 -5.75
N PHE A 35 10.03 -17.30 -4.77
CA PHE A 35 8.83 -16.46 -4.84
C PHE A 35 9.01 -15.19 -4.00
N ILE A 36 8.18 -14.18 -4.26
CA ILE A 36 8.10 -12.96 -3.45
C ILE A 36 6.99 -13.19 -2.42
N SER A 37 7.35 -13.19 -1.14
CA SER A 37 6.41 -13.29 -0.02
C SER A 37 6.37 -12.00 0.77
N ASN A 38 5.20 -11.63 1.27
CA ASN A 38 5.07 -10.59 2.29
C ASN A 38 4.71 -11.15 3.68
N PHE A 39 5.01 -12.43 3.93
CA PHE A 39 4.75 -13.08 5.21
C PHE A 39 5.34 -12.34 6.41
N THR A 40 6.52 -11.73 6.24
CA THR A 40 7.19 -10.94 7.29
C THR A 40 6.72 -9.48 7.38
N GLY A 41 5.66 -9.10 6.66
CA GLY A 41 5.11 -7.74 6.59
C GLY A 41 5.79 -6.81 5.56
N SER A 42 7.04 -7.06 5.21
CA SER A 42 7.70 -6.49 4.01
C SER A 42 7.93 -7.60 2.98
N THR A 43 7.99 -7.24 1.69
CA THR A 43 8.28 -8.22 0.64
C THR A 43 9.72 -8.72 0.74
N ALA A 44 9.87 -10.04 0.69
CA ALA A 44 11.15 -10.74 0.68
C ALA A 44 11.14 -11.81 -0.40
N ILE A 45 12.33 -12.15 -0.91
CA ILE A 45 12.51 -13.34 -1.73
C ILE A 45 12.64 -14.54 -0.79
N GLU A 46 11.75 -15.50 -0.96
CA GLU A 46 11.74 -16.77 -0.25
C GLU A 46 11.89 -17.93 -1.24
N THR A 47 12.27 -19.10 -0.71
CA THR A 47 12.31 -20.35 -1.48
C THR A 47 11.58 -21.45 -0.72
N ILE A 48 10.91 -22.32 -1.47
CA ILE A 48 10.29 -23.55 -0.96
C ILE A 48 10.88 -24.76 -1.67
N GLU A 49 11.28 -25.78 -0.91
CA GLU A 49 11.81 -27.04 -1.43
C GLU A 49 10.67 -27.99 -1.85
N ILE A 50 10.83 -28.66 -3.00
CA ILE A 50 9.87 -29.61 -3.56
C ILE A 50 10.57 -30.93 -3.93
N PRO A 51 10.04 -32.10 -3.48
CA PRO A 51 8.98 -32.24 -2.47
C PRO A 51 9.51 -31.95 -1.06
N GLY A 52 8.63 -31.53 -0.14
CA GLY A 52 8.98 -31.39 1.28
C GLY A 52 8.50 -30.09 1.93
N GLY A 53 8.31 -29.03 1.15
CA GLY A 53 7.69 -27.79 1.60
C GLY A 53 8.52 -26.94 2.57
N ALA A 54 9.81 -27.26 2.75
CA ALA A 54 10.69 -26.48 3.61
C ALA A 54 10.88 -25.07 3.02
N VAL A 55 10.52 -24.03 3.78
CA VAL A 55 10.63 -22.63 3.36
C VAL A 55 11.88 -22.00 3.97
N SER A 56 12.62 -21.23 3.15
CA SER A 56 13.75 -20.43 3.61
C SER A 56 13.77 -19.06 2.96
N GLN A 57 14.04 -18.03 3.77
CA GLN A 57 14.15 -16.64 3.31
C GLN A 57 15.54 -16.40 2.70
N LEU A 58 15.60 -15.97 1.44
CA LEU A 58 16.85 -15.68 0.73
C LEU A 58 17.35 -14.25 0.99
N THR A 59 16.43 -13.29 1.10
CA THR A 59 16.78 -11.90 1.39
C THR A 59 16.34 -11.53 2.79
N GLN A 60 17.30 -11.30 3.69
CA GLN A 60 17.03 -10.61 4.95
C GLN A 60 16.71 -9.16 4.58
N SER A 61 15.44 -8.76 4.65
CA SER A 61 14.95 -7.43 4.22
C SER A 61 15.37 -6.32 5.20
N GLU A 62 16.63 -6.32 5.63
CA GLU A 62 17.23 -5.20 6.38
C GLU A 62 17.76 -4.11 5.44
N ALA A 63 17.03 -3.77 4.38
CA ALA A 63 17.19 -2.46 3.77
C ALA A 63 16.60 -1.40 4.72
N LYS A 64 17.13 -1.32 5.95
CA LYS A 64 16.64 -0.46 7.02
C LYS A 64 16.82 1.03 6.70
N TYR A 65 17.65 1.37 5.70
CA TYR A 65 17.95 2.76 5.37
C TYR A 65 18.22 2.94 3.87
N PHE A 66 17.44 3.82 3.23
CA PHE A 66 17.84 4.46 1.99
C PHE A 66 19.15 5.22 2.24
N ARG A 67 20.24 4.76 1.63
CA ARG A 67 21.51 5.49 1.67
C ARG A 67 21.55 6.51 0.55
N PHE A 68 21.08 7.72 0.85
CA PHE A 68 21.32 8.86 -0.02
C PHE A 68 22.82 9.14 -0.07
N LYS A 69 23.38 9.31 -1.29
CA LYS A 69 24.78 9.72 -1.47
C LYS A 69 25.02 11.17 -1.03
N ALA A 70 23.98 12.00 -1.11
CA ALA A 70 24.01 13.39 -0.67
C ALA A 70 23.73 13.50 0.83
N PRO A 71 24.21 14.55 1.51
CA PRO A 71 23.77 14.89 2.87
C PRO A 71 22.24 14.96 2.95
N ILE A 72 21.64 14.54 4.06
CA ILE A 72 20.18 14.51 4.24
C ILE A 72 19.68 15.62 5.15
N GLY A 73 18.46 16.09 4.91
CA GLY A 73 17.66 16.89 5.84
C GLY A 73 16.39 16.13 6.27
N ARG A 74 15.67 16.68 7.24
CA ARG A 74 14.38 16.14 7.73
C ARG A 74 13.23 17.07 7.35
N ILE A 75 12.13 16.51 6.89
CA ILE A 75 10.92 17.24 6.52
C ILE A 75 9.76 16.65 7.31
N ARG A 76 9.09 17.47 8.12
CA ARG A 76 7.79 17.10 8.68
C ARG A 76 6.70 17.65 7.78
N VAL A 77 5.94 16.78 7.12
CA VAL A 77 4.80 17.19 6.30
C VAL A 77 3.56 17.20 7.17
N VAL A 78 2.85 18.33 7.21
CA VAL A 78 1.55 18.48 7.88
C VAL A 78 0.52 18.87 6.84
N VAL A 79 -0.60 18.17 6.79
CA VAL A 79 -1.69 18.46 5.86
C VAL A 79 -2.89 18.94 6.67
N GLU A 80 -3.42 20.09 6.30
CA GLU A 80 -4.55 20.74 6.96
C GLU A 80 -5.73 20.88 5.98
N ASP A 81 -6.95 20.70 6.47
CA ASP A 81 -8.16 21.07 5.74
C ASP A 81 -8.36 22.62 5.73
N GLU A 82 -9.43 23.09 5.08
CA GLU A 82 -9.73 24.52 4.98
C GLU A 82 -10.00 25.20 6.35
N SER A 83 -10.34 24.42 7.38
CA SER A 83 -10.51 24.91 8.75
C SER A 83 -9.19 25.01 9.53
N GLY A 84 -8.09 24.52 8.95
CA GLY A 84 -6.79 24.42 9.61
C GLY A 84 -6.63 23.18 10.48
N LYS A 85 -7.55 22.21 10.39
CA LYS A 85 -7.45 20.95 11.15
C LYS A 85 -6.52 20.00 10.42
N SER A 86 -5.57 19.42 11.16
CA SER A 86 -4.69 18.36 10.64
C SER A 86 -5.50 17.15 10.17
N THR A 87 -5.20 16.65 8.98
CA THR A 87 -5.91 15.54 8.33
C THR A 87 -4.94 14.51 7.75
N SER A 88 -5.50 13.40 7.28
CA SER A 88 -4.75 12.37 6.56
C SER A 88 -4.71 12.71 5.07
N ALA A 89 -3.63 12.36 4.37
CA ALA A 89 -3.54 12.57 2.94
C ALA A 89 -2.57 11.60 2.28
N ARG A 90 -2.79 11.34 0.99
CA ARG A 90 -1.81 10.69 0.13
C ARG A 90 -0.68 11.69 -0.15
N VAL A 91 0.56 11.26 0.03
CA VAL A 91 1.75 12.11 -0.16
C VAL A 91 2.79 11.45 -1.05
N SER A 92 3.12 12.10 -2.16
CA SER A 92 4.29 11.81 -2.98
C SER A 92 5.47 12.75 -2.65
N LEU A 93 6.67 12.24 -2.42
CA LEU A 93 7.88 13.02 -2.14
C LEU A 93 9.05 12.46 -2.96
N VAL A 94 9.49 13.22 -3.95
CA VAL A 94 10.54 12.80 -4.90
C VAL A 94 11.65 13.84 -5.00
N ASP A 95 12.89 13.39 -5.15
CA ASP A 95 14.02 14.28 -5.39
C ASP A 95 14.10 14.77 -6.85
N GLY A 96 15.04 15.67 -7.15
CA GLY A 96 15.23 16.19 -8.51
C GLY A 96 15.59 15.16 -9.58
N ALA A 97 15.90 13.90 -9.21
CA ALA A 97 16.11 12.79 -10.13
C ALA A 97 14.87 11.87 -10.24
N GLY A 98 13.76 12.23 -9.59
CA GLY A 98 12.52 11.44 -9.55
C GLY A 98 12.56 10.27 -8.58
N ARG A 99 13.56 10.19 -7.68
CA ARG A 99 13.67 9.10 -6.70
C ARG A 99 12.85 9.43 -5.47
N PHE A 100 12.10 8.44 -5.00
CA PHE A 100 11.25 8.59 -3.83
C PHE A 100 12.05 8.70 -2.53
N CYS A 101 11.54 9.49 -1.59
CA CYS A 101 12.19 9.86 -0.33
C CYS A 101 11.47 9.28 0.90
N TYR A 102 11.22 7.96 0.89
CA TYR A 102 10.53 7.24 1.98
C TYR A 102 11.48 6.32 2.72
N GLN A 103 11.13 5.94 3.95
CA GLN A 103 11.83 4.88 4.70
C GLN A 103 10.94 3.70 5.05
N GLU A 104 9.63 3.82 4.79
CA GLU A 104 8.66 2.77 5.10
C GLU A 104 8.69 1.68 4.03
N SER A 105 8.38 0.45 4.44
CA SER A 105 8.22 -0.70 3.54
C SER A 105 6.86 -0.71 2.84
N SER A 106 5.90 0.09 3.31
CA SER A 106 4.55 0.22 2.76
C SER A 106 4.45 1.42 1.83
N VAL A 107 5.29 1.46 0.80
CA VAL A 107 5.18 2.46 -0.26
C VAL A 107 4.21 1.95 -1.30
N HIS A 108 3.13 2.69 -1.55
CA HIS A 108 2.18 2.41 -2.61
C HIS A 108 2.67 2.98 -3.93
N ALA A 109 2.22 2.38 -5.03
CA ALA A 109 2.55 2.82 -6.37
C ALA A 109 1.26 3.03 -7.16
N ASP A 110 1.30 3.98 -8.08
CA ASP A 110 0.16 4.33 -8.93
C ASP A 110 0.05 3.40 -10.14
N ASP A 111 -0.96 2.52 -10.12
CA ASP A 111 -1.24 1.56 -11.20
C ASP A 111 -1.57 2.23 -12.56
N GLY A 112 -1.81 3.55 -12.58
CA GLY A 112 -2.13 4.35 -13.78
C GLY A 112 -0.93 4.99 -14.50
N PHE A 113 0.29 4.56 -14.22
CA PHE A 113 1.51 5.22 -14.70
C PHE A 113 1.65 5.29 -16.23
N ASP A 114 1.65 6.52 -16.78
CA ASP A 114 2.05 6.83 -18.15
C ASP A 114 3.47 7.44 -18.20
N ARG A 115 4.36 6.78 -18.95
CA ARG A 115 5.75 7.24 -19.18
C ARG A 115 5.85 8.54 -19.97
N ASN A 116 4.80 8.92 -20.69
CA ASN A 116 4.73 10.20 -21.41
C ASN A 116 4.45 11.38 -20.46
N GLU A 117 3.83 11.13 -19.31
CA GLU A 117 3.50 12.16 -18.32
C GLU A 117 4.59 12.32 -17.26
N GLN A 118 5.24 11.22 -16.86
CA GLN A 118 6.34 11.23 -15.88
C GLN A 118 7.32 10.06 -16.12
N PRO A 119 8.61 10.19 -15.75
CA PRO A 119 9.61 9.16 -16.06
C PRO A 119 9.53 7.90 -15.17
N PHE A 120 8.93 8.03 -13.98
CA PHE A 120 8.83 6.94 -13.00
C PHE A 120 7.42 6.85 -12.43
N GLU A 121 7.00 5.64 -12.10
CA GLU A 121 5.75 5.38 -11.40
C GLU A 121 5.70 6.17 -10.10
N ARG A 122 4.58 6.87 -9.88
CA ARG A 122 4.44 7.71 -8.69
C ARG A 122 4.27 6.82 -7.48
N HIS A 123 5.25 6.91 -6.60
CA HIS A 123 5.21 6.26 -5.30
C HIS A 123 4.65 7.22 -4.27
N TYR A 124 3.86 6.70 -3.33
CA TYR A 124 3.23 7.50 -2.29
C TYR A 124 3.10 6.73 -0.98
N VAL A 125 2.94 7.49 0.10
CA VAL A 125 2.59 6.98 1.43
C VAL A 125 1.39 7.75 1.97
N TYR A 126 0.76 7.23 3.01
CA TYR A 126 -0.27 7.94 3.73
C TYR A 126 0.31 8.69 4.92
N VAL A 127 0.09 10.00 4.95
CA VAL A 127 0.38 10.84 6.10
C VAL A 127 -0.84 10.91 6.98
N HIS A 128 -0.63 10.85 8.31
CA HIS A 128 -1.69 10.98 9.30
C HIS A 128 -1.21 11.84 10.47
N ASN A 129 -1.89 12.96 10.74
CA ASN A 129 -1.50 13.93 11.79
C ASN A 129 -0.05 14.45 11.67
N GLY A 130 0.45 14.45 10.44
CA GLY A 130 1.80 14.81 10.06
C GLY A 130 2.82 13.68 10.25
N SER A 131 3.70 13.53 9.26
CA SER A 131 4.71 12.48 9.22
C SER A 131 6.09 13.08 8.91
N ASP A 132 7.12 12.44 9.45
CA ASP A 132 8.52 12.83 9.23
C ASP A 132 9.13 12.04 8.08
N PHE A 133 9.85 12.74 7.22
CA PHE A 133 10.56 12.21 6.06
C PHE A 133 12.03 12.60 6.14
N ILE A 134 12.87 11.84 5.44
CA ILE A 134 14.23 12.26 5.13
C ILE A 134 14.38 12.45 3.62
N ALA A 135 15.14 13.45 3.23
CA ALA A 135 15.39 13.76 1.84
C ALA A 135 16.84 14.19 1.64
N PRO A 136 17.44 13.96 0.46
CA PRO A 136 18.74 14.52 0.13
C PRO A 136 18.66 16.05 0.10
N GLN A 137 19.76 16.71 0.41
CA GLN A 137 19.92 18.15 0.25
C GLN A 137 19.64 18.55 -1.20
N GLY A 138 18.90 19.65 -1.37
CA GLY A 138 18.46 20.16 -2.67
C GLY A 138 16.95 20.22 -2.77
N ASP A 139 16.45 20.37 -3.99
CA ASP A 139 15.03 20.50 -4.23
C ASP A 139 14.34 19.13 -4.28
N VAL A 140 13.27 19.00 -3.52
CA VAL A 140 12.34 17.86 -3.58
C VAL A 140 10.94 18.34 -3.92
N THR A 141 10.24 17.57 -4.74
CA THR A 141 8.83 17.81 -5.05
C THR A 141 7.96 17.06 -4.06
N LEU A 142 7.07 17.77 -3.38
CA LEU A 142 5.99 17.25 -2.58
C LEU A 142 4.68 17.38 -3.36
N GLU A 143 3.95 16.28 -3.49
CA GLU A 143 2.58 16.25 -4.00
C GLU A 143 1.66 15.67 -2.93
N VAL A 144 0.50 16.29 -2.75
CA VAL A 144 -0.49 15.92 -1.73
C VAL A 144 -1.87 15.82 -2.37
N SER A 145 -2.59 14.74 -2.11
CA SER A 145 -3.99 14.58 -2.52
C SER A 145 -4.84 14.04 -1.37
N HIS A 146 -6.12 14.40 -1.40
CA HIS A 146 -7.09 14.03 -0.37
C HIS A 146 -8.47 13.81 -1.00
N GLY A 147 -8.61 12.69 -1.72
CA GLY A 147 -9.81 12.39 -2.52
C GLY A 147 -10.10 13.41 -3.62
N LEU A 148 -11.30 13.33 -4.20
CA LEU A 148 -11.74 14.14 -5.35
C LEU A 148 -12.38 15.48 -4.95
N GLU A 149 -12.67 15.68 -3.67
CA GLU A 149 -13.25 16.93 -3.16
C GLU A 149 -12.24 18.08 -3.05
N TYR A 150 -10.94 17.75 -3.06
CA TYR A 150 -9.86 18.71 -2.90
C TYR A 150 -8.96 18.71 -4.14
N PHE A 151 -8.41 19.87 -4.48
CA PHE A 151 -7.35 19.92 -5.48
C PHE A 151 -6.10 19.22 -4.96
N ALA A 152 -5.42 18.49 -5.85
CA ALA A 152 -4.08 18.02 -5.56
C ALA A 152 -3.13 19.22 -5.47
N GLU A 153 -2.32 19.25 -4.42
CA GLU A 153 -1.36 20.32 -4.14
C GLU A 153 0.04 19.85 -4.50
N ARG A 154 0.82 20.72 -5.16
CA ARG A 154 2.21 20.44 -5.52
C ARG A 154 3.12 21.56 -5.03
N LYS A 155 4.19 21.21 -4.32
CA LYS A 155 5.18 22.16 -3.79
C LYS A 155 6.59 21.68 -4.08
N ILE A 156 7.48 22.64 -4.33
CA ILE A 156 8.92 22.39 -4.29
C ILE A 156 9.43 22.81 -2.92
N ILE A 157 10.18 21.92 -2.29
CA ILE A 157 10.76 22.11 -0.97
C ILE A 157 12.27 22.09 -1.13
N HIS A 158 12.92 23.18 -0.71
CA HIS A 158 14.37 23.20 -0.61
C HIS A 158 14.80 22.54 0.71
N VAL A 159 15.56 21.46 0.63
CA VAL A 159 16.02 20.68 1.78
C VAL A 159 17.45 21.05 2.09
N GLU A 160 17.68 21.51 3.32
CA GLU A 160 19.01 21.79 3.81
C GLU A 160 19.58 20.61 4.61
N ALA A 161 20.88 20.34 4.41
CA ALA A 161 21.57 19.27 5.11
C ALA A 161 21.54 19.46 6.64
N ARG A 162 21.22 18.39 7.37
CA ARG A 162 21.19 18.32 8.84
C ARG A 162 20.18 19.29 9.51
N LYS A 163 19.31 19.92 8.74
CA LYS A 163 18.21 20.73 9.27
C LYS A 163 16.90 19.94 9.27
N SER A 164 16.00 20.35 10.15
CA SER A 164 14.61 19.91 10.17
C SER A 164 13.73 21.09 9.78
N GLN A 165 12.74 20.84 8.93
CA GLN A 165 11.75 21.85 8.55
C GLN A 165 10.35 21.26 8.55
N VAL A 166 9.37 22.09 8.88
CA VAL A 166 7.95 21.73 8.82
C VAL A 166 7.36 22.34 7.56
N VAL A 167 6.68 21.52 6.77
CA VAL A 167 5.98 21.94 5.56
C VAL A 167 4.50 21.69 5.76
N THR A 168 3.74 22.78 5.90
CA THR A 168 2.28 22.73 5.98
C THR A 168 1.67 22.90 4.59
N VAL A 169 0.78 21.97 4.22
CA VAL A 169 -0.04 22.01 3.02
C VAL A 169 -1.49 22.20 3.44
N ARG A 170 -2.10 23.31 3.03
CA ARG A 170 -3.52 23.59 3.24
C ARG A 170 -4.28 23.18 2.00
N LEU A 171 -5.19 22.23 2.15
CA LEU A 171 -6.01 21.72 1.08
C LEU A 171 -7.07 22.75 0.71
N LYS A 172 -7.38 22.82 -0.58
CA LYS A 172 -8.45 23.66 -1.13
C LYS A 172 -9.50 22.79 -1.78
N ARG A 173 -10.77 22.99 -1.43
CA ARG A 173 -11.88 22.27 -2.07
C ARG A 173 -12.01 22.66 -3.54
N THR A 174 -12.41 21.71 -4.37
CA THR A 174 -12.61 21.91 -5.82
C THR A 174 -13.79 22.84 -6.13
N GLY A 175 -14.72 23.01 -5.18
CA GLY A 175 -15.94 23.79 -5.38
C GLY A 175 -16.92 23.11 -6.35
N ALA A 176 -16.75 21.80 -6.60
CA ALA A 176 -17.66 21.02 -7.41
C ALA A 176 -19.12 21.19 -6.92
N PRO A 177 -20.11 21.16 -7.83
CA PRO A 177 -21.48 21.62 -7.59
C PRO A 177 -22.31 20.59 -6.81
N TRP A 178 -21.78 20.09 -5.70
CA TRP A 178 -22.48 19.17 -4.81
C TRP A 178 -23.67 19.90 -4.17
N PRO A 179 -24.91 19.36 -4.28
CA PRO A 179 -26.08 19.91 -3.62
C PRO A 179 -25.84 20.15 -2.13
N LYS A 180 -25.91 21.42 -1.69
CA LYS A 180 -25.66 21.84 -0.30
C LYS A 180 -26.73 21.38 0.70
N THR A 181 -27.86 20.90 0.19
CA THR A 181 -29.02 20.45 0.97
C THR A 181 -28.89 19.00 1.44
N GLU A 182 -27.91 18.26 0.92
CA GLU A 182 -27.70 16.85 1.20
C GLU A 182 -26.26 16.60 1.61
N ARG A 183 -26.06 15.68 2.55
CA ARG A 183 -24.72 15.21 2.88
C ARG A 183 -24.28 14.24 1.78
N TRP A 184 -23.17 14.55 1.12
CA TRP A 184 -22.48 13.62 0.23
C TRP A 184 -21.48 12.82 1.03
N ALA A 185 -21.36 11.54 0.69
CA ALA A 185 -20.33 10.65 1.21
C ALA A 185 -19.68 9.96 0.01
N SER A 186 -18.36 10.03 -0.06
CA SER A 186 -17.55 9.25 -0.99
C SER A 186 -17.54 7.79 -0.55
N GLY A 187 -17.47 6.88 -1.52
CA GLY A 187 -17.38 5.46 -1.21
C GLY A 187 -16.56 4.69 -2.23
N ASP A 188 -15.86 3.67 -1.75
CA ASP A 188 -15.24 2.64 -2.56
C ASP A 188 -16.07 1.35 -2.45
N LEU A 189 -16.45 0.79 -3.59
CA LEU A 189 -17.30 -0.39 -3.68
C LEU A 189 -16.52 -1.68 -3.94
N HIS A 190 -15.19 -1.61 -4.08
CA HIS A 190 -14.36 -2.74 -4.48
C HIS A 190 -13.04 -2.78 -3.68
N VAL A 191 -13.14 -3.09 -2.38
CA VAL A 191 -11.98 -3.36 -1.54
C VAL A 191 -11.97 -4.82 -1.11
N HIS A 192 -10.80 -5.46 -1.14
CA HIS A 192 -10.63 -6.83 -0.66
C HIS A 192 -9.66 -6.87 0.54
N MET A 193 -10.21 -6.93 1.75
CA MET A 193 -9.41 -6.97 2.99
C MET A 193 -8.92 -8.38 3.36
N ASN A 194 -9.33 -9.44 2.65
CA ASN A 194 -8.88 -10.81 2.95
C ASN A 194 -7.78 -11.32 2.00
N TYR A 195 -7.28 -10.49 1.07
CA TYR A 195 -5.98 -10.74 0.46
C TYR A 195 -4.86 -10.40 1.43
N GLY A 196 -3.73 -11.10 1.31
CA GLY A 196 -2.51 -10.65 1.98
C GLY A 196 -2.03 -9.32 1.38
N GLY A 197 -2.45 -9.03 0.15
CA GLY A 197 -2.11 -7.83 -0.63
C GLY A 197 -0.59 -7.68 -0.76
N THR A 198 -0.12 -6.59 -1.34
CA THR A 198 1.28 -6.18 -1.10
C THR A 198 1.44 -5.64 0.34
N TYR A 199 0.36 -5.11 0.93
CA TYR A 199 0.42 -4.25 2.12
C TYR A 199 -0.37 -4.74 3.36
N TRP A 200 -0.94 -5.96 3.36
CA TRP A 200 -1.77 -6.49 4.45
C TRP A 200 -2.86 -5.52 4.94
N MET A 201 -4.06 -5.61 4.37
CA MET A 201 -5.18 -4.77 4.80
C MET A 201 -6.12 -5.51 5.75
N ASP A 202 -6.48 -4.89 6.86
CA ASP A 202 -7.59 -5.26 7.73
C ASP A 202 -8.45 -4.03 8.05
N SER A 203 -9.54 -4.20 8.78
CA SER A 203 -10.45 -3.09 9.09
C SER A 203 -9.78 -1.94 9.85
N LYS A 204 -8.73 -2.23 10.63
CA LYS A 204 -7.98 -1.22 11.39
C LYS A 204 -6.94 -0.54 10.50
N SER A 205 -6.16 -1.31 9.73
CA SER A 205 -5.11 -0.75 8.87
C SER A 205 -5.67 0.06 7.69
N LEU A 206 -6.92 -0.20 7.27
CA LEU A 206 -7.60 0.54 6.21
C LEU A 206 -8.06 1.95 6.62
N THR A 207 -8.15 2.25 7.93
CA THR A 207 -8.68 3.54 8.40
C THR A 207 -7.88 4.74 7.91
N ILE A 208 -6.54 4.64 7.89
CA ILE A 208 -5.66 5.71 7.44
C ILE A 208 -5.74 5.92 5.93
N PRO A 209 -5.60 4.88 5.07
CA PRO A 209 -5.85 5.01 3.64
C PRO A 209 -7.22 5.59 3.31
N ALA A 210 -8.30 5.08 3.92
CA ALA A 210 -9.65 5.57 3.66
C ALA A 210 -9.81 7.05 4.04
N ALA A 211 -9.28 7.45 5.21
CA ALA A 211 -9.26 8.85 5.61
C ALA A 211 -8.41 9.71 4.66
N ALA A 212 -7.25 9.21 4.24
CA ALA A 212 -6.33 9.93 3.37
C ALA A 212 -6.89 10.14 1.97
N GLU A 213 -7.59 9.15 1.42
CA GLU A 213 -8.31 9.22 0.14
C GLU A 213 -9.66 9.96 0.25
N HIS A 214 -10.02 10.45 1.44
CA HIS A 214 -11.31 11.05 1.73
C HIS A 214 -12.45 10.13 1.25
N VAL A 215 -12.40 8.84 1.63
CA VAL A 215 -13.41 7.81 1.37
C VAL A 215 -14.15 7.51 2.68
N GLU A 216 -15.42 7.89 2.77
CA GLU A 216 -16.22 7.73 3.98
C GLU A 216 -16.80 6.32 4.14
N VAL A 217 -17.10 5.65 3.02
CA VAL A 217 -17.69 4.31 3.01
C VAL A 217 -16.82 3.36 2.22
N VAL A 218 -16.36 2.28 2.85
CA VAL A 218 -15.68 1.20 2.13
C VAL A 218 -16.53 -0.06 2.17
N ASN A 219 -16.90 -0.56 1.00
CA ASN A 219 -17.48 -1.88 0.85
C ASN A 219 -16.35 -2.91 0.73
N ASN A 220 -16.24 -3.76 1.75
CA ASN A 220 -15.31 -4.88 1.70
C ASN A 220 -15.99 -6.10 1.09
N LEU A 221 -15.47 -6.51 -0.06
CA LEU A 221 -15.88 -7.72 -0.75
C LEU A 221 -15.15 -8.92 -0.17
N VAL A 222 -15.90 -9.96 0.17
CA VAL A 222 -15.33 -11.25 0.56
C VAL A 222 -14.95 -12.00 -0.72
N VAL A 223 -13.66 -12.31 -0.88
CA VAL A 223 -13.24 -13.22 -1.96
C VAL A 223 -12.97 -14.62 -1.46
N ASN A 224 -13.13 -15.57 -2.37
CA ASN A 224 -12.62 -16.91 -2.21
C ASN A 224 -11.10 -16.95 -2.48
N LYS A 225 -10.29 -16.39 -1.58
CA LYS A 225 -8.83 -16.56 -1.62
C LYS A 225 -8.49 -18.01 -1.25
N GLU A 226 -7.72 -18.69 -2.09
CA GLU A 226 -7.19 -20.04 -1.83
C GLU A 226 -8.25 -21.12 -1.53
N GLN A 227 -9.42 -21.06 -2.18
CA GLN A 227 -10.54 -21.99 -1.92
C GLN A 227 -11.13 -21.90 -0.50
N ARG A 228 -10.90 -20.81 0.25
CA ARG A 228 -11.51 -20.60 1.58
C ARG A 228 -13.04 -20.51 1.58
N PHE A 229 -13.68 -20.33 0.43
CA PHE A 229 -15.13 -20.42 0.22
C PHE A 229 -15.41 -21.15 -1.10
N PRO A 230 -15.46 -22.49 -1.09
CA PRO A 230 -16.66 -23.15 -0.61
C PRO A 230 -16.35 -24.44 0.17
N ASP A 231 -16.19 -24.34 1.48
CA ASP A 231 -16.45 -25.47 2.36
C ASP A 231 -17.69 -25.17 3.20
N ILE A 232 -18.80 -25.79 2.78
CA ILE A 232 -20.07 -25.78 3.51
C ILE A 232 -19.89 -26.33 4.94
N ALA A 233 -18.77 -26.99 5.24
CA ALA A 233 -18.42 -27.50 6.55
C ALA A 233 -18.18 -26.41 7.62
N TYR A 234 -17.70 -25.21 7.27
CA TYR A 234 -17.56 -24.14 8.27
C TYR A 234 -18.91 -23.49 8.65
N SER A 235 -19.96 -23.76 7.86
CA SER A 235 -21.33 -23.34 8.18
C SER A 235 -22.13 -24.41 8.92
N ALA A 236 -21.54 -25.58 9.21
CA ALA A 236 -22.27 -26.73 9.77
C ALA A 236 -22.22 -26.87 11.30
N THR A 237 -21.53 -25.99 12.03
CA THR A 237 -21.51 -26.06 13.50
C THR A 237 -21.68 -24.69 14.15
N GLY A 238 -22.89 -24.15 14.09
CA GLY A 238 -23.26 -23.01 14.91
C GLY A 238 -24.56 -22.37 14.47
N ASN A 239 -25.62 -22.55 15.26
CA ASN A 239 -26.89 -21.85 15.12
C ASN A 239 -26.69 -20.33 15.18
N ILE A 240 -26.36 -19.69 14.07
CA ILE A 240 -26.40 -18.23 13.93
C ILE A 240 -27.71 -17.88 13.25
N ARG A 241 -28.72 -17.59 14.08
CA ARG A 241 -29.93 -16.90 13.62
C ARG A 241 -29.52 -15.52 13.08
N LYS A 242 -29.48 -15.37 11.76
CA LYS A 242 -29.42 -14.05 11.11
C LYS A 242 -30.63 -13.22 11.57
N ARG A 243 -30.40 -12.22 12.42
CA ARG A 243 -31.20 -11.00 12.41
C ARG A 243 -30.47 -10.02 11.51
N ILE A 244 -31.06 -9.77 10.36
CA ILE A 244 -30.71 -8.65 9.50
C ILE A 244 -31.47 -7.46 10.10
N CYS A 245 -30.73 -6.44 10.52
CA CYS A 245 -31.23 -5.07 10.65
C CYS A 245 -30.69 -4.29 9.46
#